data_AF-A0A351QXF7-F1
#
_entry.id   AF-A0A351QXF7-F1
#
_cell.length_a   1.000
_cell.length_b   1.000
_cell.length_c   1.000
_cell.angle_alpha   90.00
_cell.angle_beta   90.00
_cell.angle_gamma   90.00
#
_symmetry.space_group_name_H-M   'P 1'
#
loop_
_entity.id
_entity.type
_entity.pdbx_description
1 polymer ?
#
loop_
_entity_poly.entity_id
_entity_poly.type
_entity_poly.pdbx_seq_one_letter_code
_entity_poly.pdbx_strand_id
1 'polypeptide(L)'
;MNLQRRISEETEKTKKYSLATEVIISSEETIKSLREAVNKYEKNKSRIDEAIKGLKAEILELQVETLASELRENLNKGEPCPVCGSLEHHVENIRHIENLDLTGKNEKLHDFENQLKEIEMNITRDNTKILNLEENIKAKELEIKALGDDFKVGNLAILEDKFKALDKELSQYNKDKE
;
A
#
# COMPACT_ATOMS: atom_id res chain seq x y z
N MET A 1 42.69 -33.40 7.33
CA MET A 1 42.19 -32.28 8.16
C MET A 1 41.71 -31.05 7.36
N ASN A 2 42.28 -30.71 6.19
CA ASN A 2 41.91 -29.47 5.49
C ASN A 2 40.57 -29.54 4.71
N LEU A 3 40.27 -30.67 4.05
CA LEU A 3 39.07 -30.83 3.21
C LEU A 3 37.75 -30.83 4.01
N GLN A 4 37.72 -31.54 5.14
CA GLN A 4 36.53 -31.67 5.98
C GLN A 4 36.14 -30.31 6.61
N ARG A 5 37.13 -29.48 6.96
CA ARG A 5 36.90 -28.10 7.40
C ARG A 5 36.28 -27.24 6.29
N ARG A 6 36.81 -27.32 5.06
CA ARG A 6 36.23 -26.61 3.90
C ARG A 6 34.81 -27.05 3.59
N ILE A 7 34.51 -28.35 3.68
CA ILE A 7 33.13 -28.85 3.53
C ILE A 7 32.23 -28.21 4.57
N SER A 8 32.61 -28.25 5.85
CA SER A 8 31.81 -27.63 6.92
C SER A 8 31.59 -26.12 6.71
N GLU A 9 32.62 -25.39 6.26
CA GLU A 9 32.52 -23.96 5.96
C GLU A 9 31.55 -23.69 4.80
N GLU A 10 31.66 -24.45 3.70
CA GLU A 10 30.77 -24.32 2.54
C GLU A 10 29.33 -24.79 2.83
N THR A 11 29.14 -25.78 3.71
CA THR A 11 27.81 -26.18 4.18
C THR A 11 27.12 -25.02 4.91
N GLU A 12 27.83 -24.36 5.81
CA GLU A 12 27.28 -23.23 6.57
C GLU A 12 26.97 -22.03 5.66
N LYS A 13 27.87 -21.71 4.71
CA LYS A 13 27.60 -20.67 3.70
C LYS A 13 26.38 -20.99 2.84
N THR A 14 26.26 -22.23 2.38
CA THR A 14 25.11 -22.69 1.57
C THR A 14 23.80 -22.59 2.35
N LYS A 15 23.81 -22.95 3.64
CA LYS A 15 22.63 -22.82 4.51
C LYS A 15 22.22 -21.35 4.68
N LYS A 16 23.18 -20.46 4.96
CA LYS A 16 22.92 -19.02 5.08
C LYS A 16 22.36 -18.44 3.79
N TYR A 17 22.93 -18.81 2.64
CA TYR A 17 22.45 -18.42 1.32
C TYR A 17 20.99 -18.84 1.09
N SER A 18 20.64 -20.10 1.37
CA SER A 18 19.27 -20.61 1.20
C SER A 18 18.27 -19.82 2.04
N LEU A 19 18.57 -19.65 3.34
CA LEU A 19 17.70 -18.93 4.27
C LEU A 19 17.51 -17.47 3.86
N ALA A 20 18.59 -16.77 3.48
CA ALA A 20 18.51 -15.39 3.02
C ALA A 20 17.68 -15.28 1.73
N THR A 21 17.87 -16.21 0.79
CA THR A 21 17.15 -16.24 -0.49
C THR A 21 15.66 -16.51 -0.29
N GLU A 22 15.29 -17.45 0.58
CA GLU A 22 13.88 -17.73 0.92
C GLU A 22 13.18 -16.50 1.52
N VAL A 23 13.87 -15.79 2.41
CA VAL A 23 13.36 -14.53 3.00
C VAL A 23 13.19 -13.45 1.93
N ILE A 24 14.13 -13.31 0.99
CA ILE A 24 14.02 -12.35 -0.11
C ILE A 24 12.79 -12.68 -0.98
N ILE A 25 12.66 -13.92 -1.45
CA ILE A 25 11.57 -14.35 -2.32
C ILE A 25 10.21 -14.10 -1.65
N SER A 26 10.03 -14.55 -0.41
CA SER A 26 8.78 -14.35 0.33
C SER A 26 8.47 -12.87 0.60
N SER A 27 9.50 -12.05 0.84
CA SER A 27 9.34 -10.60 1.00
C SER A 27 8.93 -9.93 -0.31
N GLU A 28 9.50 -10.34 -1.44
CA GLU A 28 9.15 -9.82 -2.77
C GLU A 28 7.70 -10.16 -3.16
N GLU A 29 7.26 -11.40 -2.91
CA GLU A 29 5.87 -11.81 -3.11
C GLU A 29 4.91 -10.98 -2.26
N THR A 30 5.27 -10.76 -1.00
CA THR A 30 4.49 -9.93 -0.08
C THR A 30 4.42 -8.48 -0.56
N ILE A 31 5.55 -7.88 -0.95
CA ILE A 31 5.62 -6.52 -1.51
C ILE A 31 4.72 -6.41 -2.74
N LYS A 32 4.74 -7.39 -3.64
CA LYS A 32 3.90 -7.39 -4.85
C LYS A 32 2.42 -7.32 -4.47
N SER A 33 1.97 -8.18 -3.55
CA SER A 33 0.57 -8.19 -3.11
C SER A 33 0.15 -6.89 -2.41
N LEU A 34 1.03 -6.30 -1.60
CA LEU A 34 0.80 -5.01 -0.94
C LEU A 34 0.71 -3.87 -1.96
N ARG A 35 1.59 -3.83 -2.97
CA ARG A 35 1.55 -2.81 -4.02
C ARG A 35 0.26 -2.89 -4.85
N GLU A 36 -0.22 -4.10 -5.13
CA GLU A 36 -1.52 -4.29 -5.78
C GLU A 36 -2.69 -3.76 -4.93
N ALA A 37 -2.63 -3.97 -3.61
CA ALA A 37 -3.62 -3.45 -2.67
C ALA A 37 -3.57 -1.91 -2.59
N VAL A 38 -2.38 -1.32 -2.47
CA VAL A 38 -2.19 0.15 -2.46
C VAL A 38 -2.76 0.78 -3.73
N ASN A 39 -2.49 0.22 -4.91
CA ASN A 39 -3.05 0.71 -6.17
C ASN A 39 -4.60 0.68 -6.17
N LYS A 40 -5.21 -0.38 -5.62
CA LYS A 40 -6.67 -0.45 -5.46
C LYS A 40 -7.18 0.64 -4.51
N TYR A 41 -6.49 0.88 -3.41
CA TYR A 41 -6.82 1.95 -2.46
C TYR A 41 -6.72 3.33 -3.10
N GLU A 42 -5.66 3.62 -3.86
CA GLU A 42 -5.48 4.90 -4.57
C GLU A 42 -6.57 5.14 -5.62
N LYS A 43 -6.96 4.11 -6.38
CA LYS A 43 -8.08 4.20 -7.32
C LYS A 43 -9.40 4.50 -6.60
N ASN A 44 -9.66 3.82 -5.49
CA ASN A 44 -10.86 4.06 -4.70
C ASN A 44 -10.84 5.47 -4.08
N LYS A 45 -9.69 5.94 -3.60
CA LYS A 45 -9.48 7.29 -3.09
C LYS A 45 -9.90 8.33 -4.12
N SER A 46 -9.37 8.24 -5.34
CA SER A 46 -9.69 9.18 -6.42
C SER A 46 -11.19 9.22 -6.73
N ARG A 47 -11.86 8.06 -6.73
CA ARG A 47 -13.31 7.98 -6.98
C ARG A 47 -14.13 8.62 -5.87
N ILE A 48 -13.73 8.44 -4.61
CA ILE A 48 -14.41 9.05 -3.46
C ILE A 48 -14.15 10.55 -3.44
N ASP A 49 -12.93 11.01 -3.74
CA ASP A 49 -12.60 12.43 -3.86
C ASP A 49 -13.48 13.14 -4.91
N GLU A 50 -13.69 12.51 -6.07
CA GLU A 50 -14.60 13.01 -7.10
C GLU A 50 -16.06 13.05 -6.61
N ALA A 51 -16.51 11.99 -5.93
CA ALA A 51 -17.86 11.94 -5.37
C ALA A 51 -18.09 13.03 -4.31
N ILE A 52 -17.09 13.29 -3.44
CA ILE A 52 -17.14 14.37 -2.44
C ILE A 52 -17.22 15.73 -3.12
N LYS A 53 -16.42 15.98 -4.17
CA LYS A 53 -16.46 17.25 -4.91
C LYS A 53 -17.85 17.49 -5.51
N GLY A 54 -18.44 16.48 -6.13
CA GLY A 54 -19.79 16.56 -6.67
C GLY A 54 -20.84 16.83 -5.58
N LEU A 55 -20.78 16.07 -4.49
CA LEU A 55 -21.73 16.21 -3.39
C LEU A 55 -21.61 17.57 -2.68
N LYS A 56 -20.40 18.11 -2.53
CA LYS A 56 -20.18 19.47 -1.98
C LYS A 56 -20.77 20.56 -2.89
N ALA A 57 -20.65 20.41 -4.21
CA ALA A 57 -21.27 21.32 -5.15
C ALA A 57 -22.81 21.26 -5.07
N GLU A 58 -23.38 20.06 -5.03
CA GLU A 58 -24.82 19.88 -4.83
C GLU A 58 -25.30 20.50 -3.52
N ILE A 59 -24.62 20.23 -2.39
CA ILE A 59 -24.99 20.81 -1.10
C ILE A 59 -24.96 22.33 -1.15
N LEU A 60 -23.95 22.93 -1.78
CA LEU A 60 -23.83 24.38 -1.91
C LEU A 60 -24.97 24.98 -2.74
N GLU A 61 -25.30 24.38 -3.88
CA GLU A 61 -26.43 24.81 -4.72
C GLU A 61 -27.75 24.78 -3.93
N LEU A 62 -27.96 23.71 -3.15
CA LEU A 62 -29.15 23.58 -2.32
C LEU A 62 -29.17 24.63 -1.19
N GLN A 63 -28.05 24.87 -0.51
CA GLN A 63 -27.96 25.90 0.54
C GLN A 63 -28.24 27.31 0.00
N VAL A 64 -27.71 27.64 -1.18
CA VAL A 64 -27.96 28.93 -1.84
C VAL A 64 -29.46 29.08 -2.14
N GLU A 65 -30.11 28.04 -2.65
CA GLU A 65 -31.54 28.10 -2.94
C GLU A 65 -32.39 28.15 -1.67
N THR A 66 -32.04 27.41 -0.61
CA THR A 66 -32.70 27.51 0.69
C THR A 66 -32.65 28.95 1.21
N LEU A 67 -31.46 29.56 1.23
CA LEU A 67 -31.28 30.94 1.68
C LEU A 67 -32.06 31.93 0.82
N ALA A 68 -32.06 31.74 -0.51
CA ALA A 68 -32.84 32.57 -1.41
C ALA A 68 -34.36 32.44 -1.15
N SER A 69 -34.84 31.23 -0.84
CA SER A 69 -36.25 30.99 -0.49
C SER A 69 -36.63 31.69 0.82
N GLU A 70 -35.84 31.50 1.87
CA GLU A 70 -36.06 32.15 3.17
C GLU A 70 -36.06 33.68 3.04
N LEU A 71 -35.13 34.23 2.27
CA LEU A 71 -35.09 35.68 2.05
C LEU A 71 -36.38 36.19 1.41
N ARG A 72 -36.90 35.47 0.41
CA ARG A 72 -38.14 35.83 -0.30
C ARG A 72 -39.36 35.73 0.60
N GLU A 73 -39.44 34.72 1.46
CA GLU A 73 -40.53 34.54 2.42
C GLU A 73 -40.56 35.67 3.47
N ASN A 74 -39.40 36.22 3.82
CA ASN A 74 -39.28 37.31 4.78
C ASN A 74 -39.41 38.73 4.18
N LEU A 75 -39.68 38.87 2.88
CA LEU A 75 -39.92 40.18 2.26
C LEU A 75 -41.32 40.70 2.59
N ASN A 76 -41.41 41.78 3.36
CA ASN A 76 -42.67 42.48 3.64
C ASN A 76 -43.06 43.39 2.47
N LYS A 77 -44.36 43.41 2.13
CA LYS A 77 -44.89 44.34 1.13
C LYS A 77 -44.71 45.79 1.58
N GLY A 78 -44.09 46.60 0.73
CA GLY A 78 -43.89 48.03 0.97
C GLY A 78 -42.58 48.39 1.70
N GLU A 79 -41.80 47.40 2.14
CA GLU A 79 -40.44 47.63 2.65
C GLU A 79 -39.40 47.46 1.51
N PRO A 80 -38.33 48.28 1.48
CA PRO A 80 -37.27 48.13 0.51
C PRO A 80 -36.51 46.82 0.76
N CYS A 81 -36.34 46.01 -0.29
CA CYS A 81 -35.60 44.77 -0.20
C CYS A 81 -34.15 45.01 0.26
N PRO A 82 -33.64 44.24 1.25
CA PRO A 82 -32.30 44.45 1.80
C PRO A 82 -31.17 44.13 0.81
N VAL A 83 -31.45 43.44 -0.29
CA VAL A 83 -30.46 43.08 -1.31
C VAL A 83 -30.37 44.12 -2.43
N CYS A 84 -31.50 44.61 -2.93
CA CYS A 84 -31.54 45.48 -4.11
C CYS A 84 -32.25 46.83 -3.91
N GLY A 85 -32.91 47.05 -2.76
CA GLY A 85 -33.66 48.28 -2.44
C GLY A 85 -35.03 48.40 -3.11
N SER A 86 -35.41 47.46 -3.98
CA SER A 86 -36.71 47.48 -4.67
C SER A 86 -37.88 47.25 -3.71
N LEU A 87 -39.00 47.92 -3.98
CA LEU A 87 -40.26 47.76 -3.24
C LEU A 87 -41.15 46.62 -3.76
N GLU A 88 -40.90 46.14 -4.99
CA GLU A 88 -41.67 45.08 -5.63
C GLU A 88 -40.74 44.05 -6.32
N HIS A 89 -41.15 42.78 -6.27
CA HIS A 89 -40.49 41.65 -6.94
C HIS A 89 -41.52 40.81 -7.69
N HIS A 90 -41.22 40.41 -8.92
CA HIS A 90 -42.01 39.41 -9.66
C HIS A 90 -41.55 38.00 -9.27
N VAL A 91 -42.43 37.23 -8.66
CA VAL A 91 -42.14 35.88 -8.12
C VAL A 91 -42.62 34.73 -9.02
N GLU A 92 -43.14 35.04 -10.21
CA GLU A 92 -43.95 34.13 -11.03
C GLU A 92 -43.22 32.92 -11.65
N ASN A 93 -41.89 32.79 -11.50
CA ASN A 93 -41.10 31.69 -12.08
C ASN A 93 -40.06 31.07 -11.10
N ILE A 94 -40.28 31.22 -9.80
CA ILE A 94 -39.34 30.69 -8.81
C ILE A 94 -39.58 29.18 -8.63
N ARG A 95 -38.50 28.40 -8.68
CA ARG A 95 -38.53 26.97 -8.32
C ARG A 95 -38.96 26.83 -6.86
N HIS A 96 -40.13 26.25 -6.63
CA HIS A 96 -40.53 25.80 -5.31
C HIS A 96 -39.87 24.44 -5.05
N ILE A 97 -38.94 24.39 -4.11
CA ILE A 97 -38.26 23.14 -3.76
C ILE A 97 -38.79 22.64 -2.43
N GLU A 98 -39.86 21.86 -2.50
CA GLU A 98 -40.25 20.98 -1.39
C GLU A 98 -39.26 19.80 -1.32
N ASN A 99 -38.82 19.42 -0.11
CA ASN A 99 -37.89 18.30 0.17
C ASN A 99 -36.44 18.45 -0.32
N LEU A 100 -35.72 19.45 0.20
CA LEU A 100 -34.25 19.45 0.16
C LEU A 100 -33.71 18.50 1.25
N ASP A 101 -33.32 17.28 0.87
CA ASP A 101 -32.62 16.36 1.79
C ASP A 101 -31.15 16.77 2.00
N LEU A 102 -30.96 17.95 2.60
CA LEU A 102 -29.65 18.45 3.00
C LEU A 102 -29.04 17.57 4.09
N THR A 103 -29.85 17.02 4.99
CA THR A 103 -29.39 16.15 6.08
C THR A 103 -28.78 14.87 5.52
N GLY A 104 -29.49 14.13 4.67
CA GLY A 104 -28.97 12.89 4.07
C GLY A 104 -27.76 13.11 3.18
N LYS A 105 -27.68 14.26 2.47
CA LYS A 105 -26.47 14.63 1.72
C LYS A 105 -25.28 14.93 2.62
N ASN A 106 -25.47 15.62 3.74
CA ASN A 106 -24.41 15.89 4.71
C ASN A 106 -23.93 14.61 5.41
N GLU A 107 -24.84 13.70 5.77
CA GLU A 107 -24.49 12.38 6.32
C GLU A 107 -23.66 11.57 5.32
N LYS A 108 -24.10 11.50 4.06
CA LYS A 108 -23.35 10.82 3.00
C LYS A 108 -21.97 11.44 2.75
N LEU A 109 -21.85 12.76 2.86
CA LEU A 109 -20.57 13.46 2.77
C LEU A 109 -19.66 13.04 3.93
N HIS A 110 -20.19 13.00 5.15
CA HIS A 110 -19.44 12.57 6.33
C HIS A 110 -18.95 11.12 6.19
N ASP A 111 -19.79 10.23 5.68
CA ASP A 111 -19.42 8.83 5.43
C ASP A 111 -18.28 8.71 4.43
N PHE A 112 -18.31 9.47 3.33
CA PHE A 112 -17.23 9.49 2.35
C PHE A 112 -15.93 10.06 2.93
N GLU A 113 -15.99 11.10 3.76
CA GLU A 113 -14.82 11.65 4.44
C GLU A 113 -14.21 10.65 5.43
N ASN A 114 -15.03 9.85 6.11
CA ASN A 114 -14.55 8.76 6.97
C ASN A 114 -13.92 7.61 6.17
N GLN A 115 -14.55 7.21 5.05
CA GLN A 115 -13.98 6.21 4.15
C GLN A 115 -12.62 6.66 3.59
N LEU A 116 -12.45 7.94 3.25
CA LEU A 116 -11.16 8.48 2.82
C LEU A 116 -10.09 8.32 3.91
N LYS A 117 -10.41 8.68 5.16
CA LYS A 117 -9.46 8.53 6.27
C LYS A 117 -9.02 7.08 6.44
N GLU A 118 -9.95 6.13 6.37
CA GLU A 118 -9.63 4.70 6.45
C GLU A 118 -8.74 4.24 5.29
N ILE A 119 -9.04 4.68 4.07
CA ILE A 119 -8.23 4.38 2.88
C ILE A 119 -6.82 4.95 3.04
N GLU A 120 -6.67 6.20 3.48
CA GLU A 120 -5.37 6.84 3.71
C GLU A 120 -4.56 6.12 4.80
N MET A 121 -5.21 5.69 5.88
CA MET A 121 -4.58 4.86 6.91
C MET A 121 -4.09 3.53 6.33
N ASN A 122 -4.90 2.86 5.51
CA ASN A 122 -4.50 1.60 4.88
C ASN A 122 -3.32 1.77 3.91
N ILE A 123 -3.34 2.81 3.07
CA ILE A 123 -2.23 3.16 2.18
C ILE A 123 -0.95 3.39 2.99
N THR A 124 -1.03 4.21 4.04
CA THR A 124 0.13 4.54 4.89
C THR A 124 0.69 3.29 5.58
N ARG A 125 -0.19 2.46 6.14
CA ARG A 125 0.18 1.21 6.80
C ARG A 125 0.91 0.26 5.84
N ASP A 126 0.36 0.05 4.64
CA ASP A 126 0.91 -0.93 3.71
C ASP A 126 2.17 -0.41 3.02
N ASN A 127 2.27 0.90 2.74
CA ASN A 127 3.53 1.52 2.30
C ASN A 127 4.64 1.39 3.36
N THR A 128 4.31 1.58 4.63
CA THR A 128 5.29 1.39 5.73
C THR A 128 5.79 -0.05 5.77
N LYS A 129 4.91 -1.04 5.59
CA LYS A 129 5.31 -2.45 5.52
C LYS A 129 6.21 -2.73 4.30
N ILE A 130 5.87 -2.16 3.15
CA ILE A 130 6.70 -2.28 1.93
C ILE A 130 8.12 -1.77 2.20
N LEU A 131 8.26 -0.58 2.79
CA LEU A 131 9.57 0.00 3.12
C LEU A 131 10.38 -0.91 4.04
N ASN A 132 9.77 -1.43 5.12
CA ASN A 132 10.43 -2.35 6.04
C ASN A 132 10.88 -3.66 5.35
N LEU A 133 10.06 -4.20 4.45
CA LEU A 133 10.41 -5.40 3.69
C LEU A 133 11.55 -5.12 2.71
N GLU A 134 11.55 -3.96 2.04
CA GLU A 134 12.64 -3.54 1.15
C GLU A 134 13.96 -3.34 1.90
N GLU A 135 13.93 -2.80 3.12
CA GLU A 135 15.11 -2.72 4.00
C GLU A 135 15.60 -4.10 4.43
N ASN A 136 14.69 -5.01 4.78
CA ASN A 136 15.04 -6.38 5.12
C ASN A 136 15.67 -7.13 3.92
N ILE A 137 15.13 -6.96 2.71
CA ILE A 137 15.73 -7.51 1.49
C ILE A 137 17.16 -6.99 1.31
N LYS A 138 17.39 -5.68 1.42
CA LYS A 138 18.74 -5.10 1.33
C LYS A 138 19.69 -5.69 2.36
N ALA A 139 19.22 -5.91 3.60
CA ALA A 139 20.02 -6.56 4.63
C ALA A 139 20.38 -8.01 4.24
N LYS A 140 19.43 -8.79 3.71
CA LYS A 140 19.67 -10.16 3.23
C LYS A 140 20.59 -10.22 2.02
N GLU A 141 20.50 -9.27 1.10
CA GLU A 141 21.43 -9.14 -0.02
C GLU A 141 22.86 -8.87 0.46
N LEU A 142 23.03 -8.06 1.51
CA LEU A 142 24.34 -7.83 2.14
C LEU A 142 24.86 -9.09 2.85
N GLU A 143 23.99 -9.85 3.52
CA GLU A 143 24.35 -11.16 4.10
C GLU A 143 24.85 -12.13 3.02
N ILE A 144 24.20 -12.17 1.85
CA ILE A 144 24.64 -12.99 0.71
C ILE A 144 25.99 -12.51 0.17
N LYS A 145 26.18 -11.21 -0.01
CA LYS A 145 27.47 -10.63 -0.45
C LYS A 145 28.60 -10.94 0.53
N ALA A 146 28.31 -10.97 1.83
CA ALA A 146 29.28 -11.29 2.88
C ALA A 146 29.73 -12.77 2.88
N LEU A 147 29.12 -13.66 2.10
CA LEU A 147 29.56 -15.05 1.94
C LEU A 147 30.90 -15.16 1.17
N GLY A 148 31.30 -14.09 0.48
CA GLY A 148 32.56 -13.97 -0.26
C GLY A 148 32.39 -14.21 -1.76
N ASP A 149 33.21 -13.53 -2.57
CA ASP A 149 33.18 -13.65 -4.04
C ASP A 149 33.57 -15.05 -4.54
N ASP A 150 34.25 -15.83 -3.68
CA ASP A 150 34.64 -17.21 -3.94
C ASP A 150 33.51 -18.21 -3.70
N PHE A 151 32.46 -17.80 -2.97
CA PHE A 151 31.27 -18.62 -2.76
C PHE A 151 30.50 -18.77 -4.07
N LYS A 152 30.27 -20.02 -4.48
CA LYS A 152 29.43 -20.36 -5.64
C LYS A 152 28.40 -21.38 -5.23
N VAL A 153 27.17 -21.13 -5.62
CA VAL A 153 26.09 -22.09 -5.49
C VAL A 153 26.50 -23.38 -6.22
N GLY A 154 26.64 -24.48 -5.48
CA GLY A 154 27.10 -25.78 -5.99
C GLY A 154 28.54 -26.19 -5.64
N ASN A 155 29.36 -25.31 -5.04
CA ASN A 155 30.71 -25.68 -4.58
C ASN A 155 30.70 -26.84 -3.57
N LEU A 156 29.68 -26.89 -2.71
CA LEU A 156 29.53 -27.93 -1.69
C LEU A 156 29.48 -29.33 -2.32
N ALA A 157 28.66 -29.55 -3.33
CA ALA A 157 28.54 -30.85 -4.00
C ALA A 157 29.87 -31.32 -4.60
N ILE A 158 30.62 -30.39 -5.23
CA ILE A 158 31.94 -30.69 -5.79
C ILE A 158 32.94 -31.07 -4.70
N LEU A 159 32.90 -30.39 -3.54
CA LEU A 159 33.78 -30.69 -2.40
C LEU A 159 33.44 -32.03 -1.75
N GLU A 160 32.16 -32.35 -1.60
CA GLU A 160 31.69 -33.64 -1.09
C GLU A 160 32.11 -34.81 -2.00
N ASP A 161 31.99 -34.65 -3.32
CA ASP A 161 32.41 -35.68 -4.27
C ASP A 161 33.92 -35.91 -4.26
N LYS A 162 34.71 -34.82 -4.16
CA LYS A 162 36.17 -34.93 -3.96
C LYS A 162 36.53 -35.64 -2.67
N PHE A 163 35.78 -35.40 -1.59
CA PHE A 163 36.01 -36.09 -0.32
C PHE A 163 35.71 -37.58 -0.43
N LYS A 164 34.58 -37.96 -1.03
CA LYS A 164 34.22 -39.36 -1.28
C LYS A 164 35.26 -40.08 -2.14
N ALA A 165 35.76 -39.44 -3.19
CA ALA A 165 36.82 -40.00 -4.03
C ALA A 165 38.11 -40.24 -3.24
N LEU A 166 38.55 -39.25 -2.46
CA LEU A 166 39.76 -39.33 -1.65
C LEU A 166 39.64 -40.40 -0.54
N ASP A 167 38.47 -40.51 0.09
CA ASP A 167 38.20 -41.51 1.13
C ASP A 167 38.23 -42.94 0.57
N LYS A 168 37.72 -43.12 -0.66
CA LYS A 168 37.79 -44.38 -1.40
C LYS A 168 39.23 -44.74 -1.76
N GLU A 169 40.02 -43.79 -2.25
CA GLU A 169 41.44 -43.98 -2.58
C GLU A 169 42.27 -44.35 -1.34
N LEU A 170 42.07 -43.66 -0.22
CA LEU A 170 42.73 -43.96 1.06
C LEU A 170 42.35 -45.34 1.58
N SER A 171 41.07 -45.70 1.49
CA SER A 171 40.58 -47.02 1.88
C SER A 171 41.20 -48.13 1.04
N GLN A 172 41.36 -47.90 -0.27
CA GLN A 172 42.01 -48.86 -1.16
C GLN A 172 43.51 -48.98 -0.86
N TYR A 173 44.21 -47.86 -0.71
CA TYR A 173 45.63 -47.84 -0.38
C TYR A 173 45.94 -48.55 0.94
N ASN A 174 45.10 -48.38 1.97
CA ASN A 174 45.26 -49.06 3.24
C ASN A 174 45.05 -50.58 3.13
N LYS A 175 44.10 -51.03 2.29
CA LYS A 175 43.88 -52.45 2.00
C LYS A 175 45.01 -53.08 1.21
N ASP A 176 45.62 -52.33 0.29
CA ASP A 176 46.74 -52.80 -0.54
C ASP A 176 48.07 -52.86 0.25
N LYS A 177 48.10 -52.35 1.49
CA LYS A 177 49.27 -52.30 2.38
C LYS A 177 49.26 -53.35 3.49
N GLU A 178 48.14 -54.03 3.73
CA GLU A 178 48.01 -55.22 4.59
C GLU A 178 48.33 -56.51 3.80
#